data_AF-I0V370-F1
#
_entry.id   AF-I0V370-F1
#
_cell.length_a   1.000
_cell.length_b   1.000
_cell.length_c   1.000
_cell.angle_alpha   90.00
_cell.angle_beta   90.00
_cell.angle_gamma   90.00
#
_symmetry.space_group_name_H-M   'P 1'
#
loop_
_entity.id
_entity.type
_entity.pdbx_description
1 polymer ?
#
loop_
_entity_poly.entity_id
_entity_poly.type
_entity_poly.pdbx_seq_one_letter_code
_entity_poly.pdbx_strand_id
1 'polypeptide(L)'
;MSGPEPYAVLTRQQWQLLNDTIADLCGAAGGSREDLHDLAIGVLETCRPGHWTTLVDDGTARPLWCRAYEIIGALAHLADAAPHDARQIRRLSADVRCLAEHMRDFPGRTSDTTDV
;
A
#
# COMPACT_ATOMS: atom_id res chain seq x y z
N MET A 1 -27.64 0.29 17.21
CA MET A 1 -26.34 0.77 17.69
C MET A 1 -25.30 0.19 16.76
N SER A 2 -24.84 0.98 15.78
CA SER A 2 -23.76 0.57 14.87
C SER A 2 -22.49 0.40 15.71
N GLY A 3 -21.91 -0.80 15.72
CA GLY A 3 -20.61 -1.03 16.35
C GLY A 3 -19.53 -0.16 15.70
N PRO A 4 -18.40 0.08 16.38
CA PRO A 4 -17.30 0.84 15.78
C PRO A 4 -16.94 0.19 14.45
N GLU A 5 -16.86 1.00 13.37
CA GLU A 5 -16.38 0.52 12.07
C GLU A 5 -15.06 -0.24 12.29
N PRO A 6 -14.91 -1.44 11.71
CA PRO A 6 -13.64 -2.14 11.79
C PRO A 6 -12.62 -1.32 10.99
N TYR A 7 -11.85 -0.48 11.69
CA TYR A 7 -10.62 0.08 11.15
C TYR A 7 -9.85 -1.05 10.46
N ALA A 8 -9.37 -0.81 9.24
CA ALA A 8 -8.67 -1.82 8.46
C ALA A 8 -7.55 -2.46 9.31
N VAL A 9 -7.73 -3.73 9.68
CA VAL A 9 -6.77 -4.45 10.52
C VAL A 9 -5.59 -4.82 9.65
N LEU A 10 -4.42 -4.24 9.94
CA LEU A 10 -3.19 -4.57 9.22
C LEU A 10 -2.83 -6.04 9.44
N THR A 11 -2.46 -6.72 8.35
CA THR A 11 -1.76 -8.00 8.48
C THR A 11 -0.35 -7.76 9.04
N ARG A 12 0.23 -8.82 9.61
CA ARG A 12 1.62 -8.79 10.09
C ARG A 12 2.60 -8.39 8.99
N GLN A 13 2.35 -8.82 7.75
CA GLN A 13 3.21 -8.50 6.62
C GLN A 13 3.09 -7.03 6.20
N GLN A 14 1.88 -6.47 6.16
CA GLN A 14 1.67 -5.05 5.86
C GLN A 14 2.32 -4.16 6.92
N TRP A 15 2.24 -4.55 8.18
CA TRP A 15 2.93 -3.87 9.28
C TRP A 15 4.45 -3.87 9.10
N GLN A 16 5.03 -5.03 8.79
CA GLN A 16 6.47 -5.16 8.54
C GLN A 16 6.90 -4.30 7.35
N LEU A 17 6.16 -4.32 6.25
CA LEU A 17 6.45 -3.48 5.09
C LEU A 17 6.42 -1.98 5.40
N LEU A 18 5.46 -1.53 6.23
CA LEU A 18 5.41 -0.14 6.67
C LEU A 18 6.64 0.24 7.51
N ASN A 19 7.01 -0.63 8.46
CA ASN A 19 8.22 -0.45 9.27
C ASN A 19 9.49 -0.38 8.41
N ASP A 20 9.65 -1.32 7.47
CA ASP A 20 10.81 -1.38 6.59
C ASP A 20 10.88 -0.15 5.66
N THR A 21 9.74 0.31 5.13
CA THR A 21 9.68 1.52 4.29
C THR A 21 10.10 2.78 5.07
N ILE A 22 9.73 2.89 6.34
CA ILE A 22 10.12 4.01 7.21
C ILE A 22 11.63 3.98 7.45
N ALA A 23 12.20 2.81 7.69
CA ALA A 23 13.64 2.62 7.85
C ALA A 23 14.42 2.98 6.56
N ASP A 24 13.96 2.51 5.40
CA ASP A 24 14.57 2.81 4.11
C ASP A 24 14.56 4.32 3.81
N LEU A 25 13.46 5.02 4.10
CA LEU A 25 13.36 6.47 3.95
C LEU A 25 14.38 7.21 4.83
N CYS A 26 14.58 6.74 6.06
CA CYS A 26 15.58 7.31 6.97
C CYS A 26 17.01 7.07 6.44
N GLY A 27 17.28 5.85 5.96
CA GLY A 27 18.55 5.48 5.34
C GLY A 27 18.87 6.32 4.10
N ALA A 28 17.89 6.53 3.21
CA ALA A 28 18.01 7.36 2.02
C ALA A 28 18.28 8.84 2.35
N ALA A 29 17.78 9.32 3.50
CA ALA A 29 18.07 10.65 4.01
C ALA A 29 19.45 10.75 4.71
N GLY A 30 20.27 9.70 4.68
CA GLY A 30 21.57 9.66 5.33
C GLY A 30 21.48 9.86 6.85
N GLY A 31 20.37 9.45 7.48
CA GLY A 31 20.13 9.64 8.92
C GLY A 31 19.71 11.07 9.32
N SER A 32 19.58 12.01 8.38
CA SER A 32 19.18 13.39 8.68
C SER A 32 17.73 13.56 9.19
N ARG A 33 16.97 12.46 9.23
CA ARG A 33 15.56 12.40 9.64
C ARG A 33 15.30 11.30 10.67
N GLU A 34 16.32 10.96 11.46
CA GLU A 34 16.22 9.94 12.51
C GLU A 34 15.13 10.27 13.55
N ASP A 35 14.94 11.55 13.86
CA ASP A 35 13.87 12.05 14.72
C ASP A 35 12.47 11.76 14.16
N LEU A 36 12.29 11.95 12.85
CA LEU A 36 11.03 11.64 12.16
C LEU A 36 10.82 10.14 12.02
N HIS A 37 11.89 9.37 11.82
CA HIS A 37 11.84 7.91 11.85
C HIS A 37 11.33 7.41 13.21
N ASP A 38 11.94 7.86 14.30
CA ASP A 38 11.58 7.45 15.65
C ASP A 38 10.14 7.84 16.01
N LEU A 39 9.71 9.03 15.60
CA LEU A 39 8.32 9.46 15.75
C LEU A 39 7.37 8.56 14.95
N ALA A 40 7.71 8.24 13.70
CA ALA A 40 6.89 7.39 12.84
C ALA A 40 6.80 5.96 13.38
N ILE A 41 7.89 5.39 13.90
CA ILE A 41 7.90 4.09 14.58
C ILE A 41 7.05 4.13 15.84
N GLY A 42 7.18 5.19 16.66
CA GLY A 42 6.36 5.37 17.85
C GLY A 42 4.86 5.38 17.54
N VAL A 43 4.45 6.17 16.55
CA VAL A 43 3.05 6.21 16.07
C VAL A 43 2.63 4.86 15.52
N LEU A 44 3.47 4.22 14.70
CA LEU A 44 3.19 2.91 14.13
C LEU A 44 2.90 1.96 15.28
N GLU A 45 3.81 1.75 16.23
CA GLU A 45 3.63 0.84 17.39
C GLU A 45 2.37 1.13 18.23
N THR A 46 1.90 2.38 18.35
CA THR A 46 0.62 2.65 19.02
C THR A 46 -0.60 2.07 18.28
N CYS A 47 -0.48 1.90 16.97
CA CYS A 47 -1.50 1.32 16.09
C CYS A 47 -1.35 -0.21 15.96
N ARG A 48 -0.48 -0.84 16.75
CA ARG A 48 -0.16 -2.26 16.62
C ARG A 48 -1.39 -3.12 16.89
N PRO A 49 -1.82 -3.95 15.92
CA PRO A 49 -2.92 -4.87 16.16
C PRO A 49 -2.58 -5.81 17.32
N GLY A 50 -3.48 -5.90 18.30
CA GLY A 50 -3.35 -6.87 19.39
C GLY A 50 -3.43 -8.33 18.91
N HIS A 51 -4.03 -8.54 17.74
CA HIS A 51 -4.07 -9.82 17.04
C HIS A 51 -3.80 -9.60 15.56
N TRP A 52 -2.99 -10.45 14.96
CA TRP A 52 -2.71 -10.40 13.52
C TRP A 52 -3.77 -11.18 12.75
N THR A 53 -4.38 -10.54 11.75
CA THR A 53 -5.19 -11.26 10.76
C THR A 53 -4.29 -11.86 9.68
N THR A 54 -4.52 -13.12 9.34
CA THR A 54 -3.98 -13.76 8.12
C THR A 54 -4.90 -13.57 6.93
N LEU A 55 -6.15 -13.16 7.17
CA LEU A 55 -7.10 -12.76 6.16
C LEU A 55 -6.84 -11.28 5.86
N VAL A 56 -6.12 -11.02 4.77
CA VAL A 56 -6.56 -9.94 3.90
C VAL A 56 -7.84 -10.49 3.29
N ASP A 57 -8.98 -9.80 3.42
CA ASP A 57 -10.15 -10.13 2.61
C ASP A 57 -9.84 -9.75 1.16
N ASP A 58 -9.00 -10.60 0.55
CA ASP A 58 -8.47 -10.55 -0.79
C ASP A 58 -9.55 -11.09 -1.73
N GLY A 59 -10.73 -10.46 -1.70
CA GLY A 59 -11.80 -10.75 -2.64
C GLY A 59 -11.31 -10.65 -4.09
N THR A 60 -12.22 -10.61 -5.04
CA THR A 60 -11.87 -10.58 -6.47
C THR A 60 -10.81 -9.50 -6.84
N ALA A 61 -10.61 -8.46 -6.02
CA ALA A 61 -9.67 -7.36 -6.20
C ALA A 61 -8.18 -7.66 -5.88
N ARG A 62 -7.83 -8.84 -5.34
CA ARG A 62 -6.42 -9.19 -5.03
C ARG A 62 -5.42 -8.91 -6.16
N PRO A 63 -5.70 -9.25 -7.43
CA PRO A 63 -4.77 -8.96 -8.53
C PRO A 63 -4.51 -7.46 -8.74
N LEU A 64 -5.47 -6.59 -8.42
CA LEU A 64 -5.30 -5.14 -8.49
C LEU A 64 -4.37 -4.64 -7.39
N TRP A 65 -4.51 -5.16 -6.17
CA TRP A 65 -3.63 -4.80 -5.06
C TRP A 65 -2.18 -5.22 -5.30
N CYS A 66 -1.97 -6.45 -5.77
CA CYS A 66 -0.62 -6.91 -6.16
C CYS A 66 -0.02 -5.96 -7.20
N ARG A 67 -0.80 -5.58 -8.21
CA ARG A 67 -0.34 -4.69 -9.26
C ARG A 67 -0.05 -3.26 -8.76
N ALA A 68 -0.83 -2.76 -7.81
CA ALA A 68 -0.60 -1.47 -7.17
C ALA A 68 0.73 -1.46 -6.41
N TYR A 69 1.02 -2.49 -5.61
CA TYR A 69 2.26 -2.59 -4.85
C TYR A 69 3.50 -2.73 -5.74
N GLU A 70 3.41 -3.48 -6.84
CA GLU A 70 4.49 -3.56 -7.84
C GLU A 70 4.83 -2.19 -8.43
N ILE A 71 3.80 -1.40 -8.79
CA ILE A 71 3.98 -0.05 -9.34
C ILE A 71 4.58 0.90 -8.30
N ILE A 72 4.11 0.84 -7.05
CA ILE A 72 4.65 1.64 -5.95
C ILE A 72 6.13 1.32 -5.72
N GLY A 73 6.50 0.03 -5.66
CA GLY A 73 7.90 -0.37 -5.50
C GLY A 73 8.78 0.07 -6.67
N ALA A 74 8.27 0.02 -7.90
CA ALA A 74 9.01 0.49 -9.06
C ALA A 74 9.16 2.01 -9.11
N LEU A 75 8.17 2.78 -8.63
CA LEU A 75 8.26 4.23 -8.48
C LEU A 75 9.28 4.64 -7.41
N ALA A 76 9.31 3.94 -6.27
CA ALA A 76 10.33 4.14 -5.24
C ALA A 76 11.73 3.90 -5.79
N HIS A 77 11.93 2.76 -6.47
CA HIS A 77 13.22 2.45 -7.09
C HIS A 77 13.63 3.48 -8.16
N LEU A 78 12.69 3.97 -8.98
CA LEU A 78 12.96 5.03 -9.96
C LEU A 78 13.44 6.32 -9.29
N ALA A 79 12.79 6.72 -8.19
CA ALA A 79 13.15 7.92 -7.44
C ALA A 79 14.57 7.83 -6.86
N ASP A 80 14.97 6.65 -6.38
CA ASP A 80 16.27 6.43 -5.73
C ASP A 80 17.42 6.20 -6.74
N ALA A 81 17.18 5.38 -7.77
CA ALA A 81 18.26 4.87 -8.63
C ALA A 81 18.37 5.61 -9.97
N ALA A 82 17.27 6.18 -10.49
CA ALA A 82 17.24 6.74 -11.84
C ALA A 82 16.21 7.88 -12.02
N PRO A 83 16.21 8.94 -11.19
CA PRO A 83 15.14 9.95 -11.14
C PRO A 83 14.95 10.74 -12.45
N HIS A 84 15.90 10.66 -13.37
CA HIS A 84 15.86 11.35 -14.67
C HIS A 84 15.73 10.40 -15.87
N ASP A 85 15.51 9.10 -15.64
CA ASP A 85 15.25 8.15 -16.74
C ASP A 85 13.84 8.40 -17.32
N ALA A 86 13.80 9.28 -18.33
CA ALA A 86 12.57 9.64 -19.02
C ALA A 86 11.88 8.45 -19.68
N ARG A 87 12.59 7.35 -20.02
CA ARG A 87 11.97 6.15 -20.56
C ARG A 87 11.24 5.39 -19.46
N GLN A 88 11.88 5.22 -18.32
CA GLN A 88 11.30 4.51 -17.17
C GLN A 88 10.12 5.29 -16.56
N ILE A 89 10.22 6.63 -16.50
CA ILE A 89 9.10 7.53 -16.13
C ILE A 89 7.89 7.31 -17.03
N ARG A 90 8.07 7.31 -18.36
CA ARG A 90 6.98 7.11 -19.33
C ARG A 90 6.34 5.73 -19.19
N ARG A 91 7.17 4.69 -18.98
CA ARG A 91 6.69 3.32 -18.78
C ARG A 91 5.83 3.21 -17.52
N LEU A 92 6.32 3.67 -16.38
CA LEU A 92 5.58 3.61 -15.12
C LEU A 92 4.30 4.45 -15.16
N SER A 93 4.32 5.59 -15.85
CA SER A 93 3.11 6.40 -16.07
C SER A 93 2.04 5.64 -16.88
N ALA A 94 2.45 4.81 -17.84
CA ALA A 94 1.53 3.95 -18.59
C ALA A 94 0.99 2.80 -17.72
N ASP A 95 1.84 2.20 -16.89
CA ASP A 95 1.45 1.14 -15.94
C ASP A 95 0.42 1.66 -14.91
N VAL A 96 0.62 2.86 -14.36
CA VAL A 96 -0.33 3.54 -13.47
C VAL A 96 -1.68 3.77 -14.16
N ARG A 97 -1.67 4.23 -15.41
CA ARG A 97 -2.88 4.48 -16.19
C ARG A 97 -3.67 3.18 -16.44
N CYS A 98 -2.98 2.12 -16.86
CA CYS A 98 -3.57 0.81 -17.09
C CYS A 98 -4.21 0.25 -15.80
N LEU A 99 -3.51 0.38 -14.66
CA LEU A 99 -4.08 -0.01 -13.37
C LEU A 99 -5.33 0.82 -13.04
N ALA A 100 -5.31 2.14 -13.25
CA ALA A 100 -6.46 3.00 -12.99
C ALA A 100 -7.68 2.67 -13.89
N GLU A 101 -7.44 2.29 -15.14
CA GLU A 101 -8.47 1.79 -16.06
C GLU A 101 -9.03 0.45 -15.55
N HIS A 102 -8.17 -0.49 -15.18
CA HIS A 102 -8.61 -1.78 -14.63
C HIS A 102 -9.38 -1.64 -13.32
N MET A 103 -8.99 -0.71 -12.44
CA MET A 103 -9.72 -0.42 -11.20
C MET A 103 -11.09 0.21 -11.46
N ARG A 104 -11.25 0.98 -12.55
CA ARG A 104 -12.52 1.58 -12.96
C ARG A 104 -13.51 0.53 -13.45
N ASP A 105 -13.01 -0.45 -14.19
CA ASP A 105 -13.83 -1.53 -14.78
C ASP A 105 -13.96 -2.75 -13.84
N PHE A 106 -13.30 -2.70 -12.68
CA PHE A 106 -13.35 -3.76 -11.69
C PHE A 106 -14.75 -3.88 -11.09
N PRO A 107 -15.37 -5.08 -11.09
CA PRO A 107 -16.79 -5.20 -10.84
C PRO A 107 -17.17 -4.79 -9.40
N GLY A 108 -17.85 -3.67 -9.29
CA GLY A 108 -18.85 -3.42 -8.26
C GLY A 108 -20.16 -4.08 -8.65
N ARG A 109 -20.23 -5.42 -8.70
CA ARG A 109 -21.54 -6.10 -8.73
C ARG A 109 -22.02 -6.17 -7.28
N THR A 110 -22.58 -5.06 -6.83
CA THR A 110 -23.51 -5.05 -5.70
C THR A 110 -24.48 -6.20 -5.88
N SER A 111 -24.60 -7.05 -4.86
CA SER A 111 -25.55 -8.15 -4.78
C SER A 111 -26.94 -7.70 -5.24
N ASP A 112 -27.34 -8.12 -6.45
CA ASP A 112 -28.76 -8.26 -6.77
C ASP A 112 -29.23 -9.48 -5.98
N THR A 113 -29.57 -9.24 -4.71
CA THR A 113 -30.38 -10.14 -3.90
C THR A 113 -31.77 -9.52 -3.83
N THR A 114 -32.56 -9.74 -4.87
CA THR A 114 -34.01 -9.72 -4.80
C THR A 114 -34.52 -11.04 -5.34
N ASP A 115 -34.53 -12.04 -4.45
CA ASP A 115 -35.49 -13.13 -4.48
C ASP A 115 -36.45 -12.90 -3.30
N VAL A 116 -37.66 -12.44 -3.61
CA VAL A 116 -38.91 -12.77 -2.89
C VAL A 116 -39.97 -12.99 -3.96
#